data_AF-A0A0E4HFD2-F1
#
_entry.id   AF-A0A0E4HFD2-F1
#
_cell.length_a   1.000
_cell.length_b   1.000
_cell.length_c   1.000
_cell.angle_alpha   90.00
_cell.angle_beta   90.00
_cell.angle_gamma   90.00
#
_symmetry.space_group_name_H-M   'P 1'
#
loop_
_entity.id
_entity.type
_entity.pdbx_description
1 polymer ?
#
loop_
_entity_poly.entity_id
_entity_poly.type
_entity_poly.pdbx_seq_one_letter_code
_entity_poly.pdbx_strand_id
1 'polypeptide(L)'
;MNKLNELQTVELDILKEFTRVAKREELTWFAMFGTLLGAVRHKGFIPWDDDIDIALPRKEYDRLRLSQHWFSEPYFLQTPQNDPAAAPHYIRLQRSDTTVLSNFPNGYTRGGHMGAYIDILPLDDMPGGDAARRVQETALKIQIQMYASAALDECEGPEISESKEGFCYGAGGISGQYDFFAERYERFCSKYSNQLYYSIPVVMGEHGRRVYDKKWFSESVEMDFEDLKIPVPVGYKETLIASYPGGLYEPDAKDRKPKHRDHSIVDLGRSYKEYVRTYTDMLCGIENKKVYIFGAGDSLRIWLERYSNGLNVVCAFDNRKAAWGSLAYGVPVRSPSELPVLMDENSRLIIASIYHKEIAKQLEEMNISDYYFFIDGLKYTRCLNNTE
;
A
#
# COMPACT_ATOMS: atom_id res chain seq x y z
N MET A 1 -15.30 15.61 10.76
CA MET A 1 -15.34 15.29 9.31
C MET A 1 -15.53 13.79 9.18
N ASN A 2 -16.05 13.27 8.07
CA ASN A 2 -16.03 11.82 7.83
C ASN A 2 -14.57 11.41 7.49
N LYS A 3 -14.14 10.19 7.81
CA LYS A 3 -12.79 9.68 7.49
C LYS A 3 -12.42 9.86 6.01
N LEU A 4 -13.41 9.76 5.12
CA LEU A 4 -13.22 10.03 3.69
C LEU A 4 -12.78 11.46 3.40
N ASN A 5 -13.41 12.45 4.04
CA ASN A 5 -13.05 13.86 3.83
C ASN A 5 -11.64 14.17 4.36
N GLU A 6 -11.23 13.50 5.44
CA GLU A 6 -9.87 13.61 5.97
C GLU A 6 -8.86 13.02 4.98
N LEU A 7 -9.18 11.86 4.37
CA LEU A 7 -8.35 11.25 3.33
C LEU A 7 -8.21 12.16 2.10
N GLN A 8 -9.33 12.66 1.58
CA GLN A 8 -9.36 13.62 0.47
C GLN A 8 -8.51 14.88 0.76
N THR A 9 -8.50 15.35 2.01
CA THR A 9 -7.65 16.48 2.43
C THR A 9 -6.16 16.14 2.28
N VAL A 10 -5.75 14.96 2.73
CA VAL A 10 -4.36 14.50 2.59
C VAL A 10 -4.00 14.26 1.12
N GLU A 11 -4.89 13.68 0.32
CA GLU A 11 -4.67 13.47 -1.10
C GLU A 11 -4.54 14.78 -1.87
N LEU A 12 -5.33 15.80 -1.51
CA LEU A 12 -5.20 17.14 -2.07
C LEU A 12 -3.85 17.78 -1.71
N ASP A 13 -3.34 17.58 -0.48
CA ASP A 13 -2.00 18.03 -0.10
C ASP A 13 -0.90 17.33 -0.92
N ILE A 14 -1.05 16.03 -1.19
CA ILE A 14 -0.15 15.27 -2.06
C ILE A 14 -0.21 15.82 -3.51
N LEU A 15 -1.41 16.10 -4.03
CA LEU A 15 -1.58 16.69 -5.35
C LEU A 15 -0.98 18.11 -5.46
N LYS A 16 -1.08 18.91 -4.39
CA LYS A 16 -0.42 20.22 -4.29
C LYS A 16 1.09 20.10 -4.44
N GLU A 17 1.70 19.16 -3.72
CA GLU A 17 3.13 18.91 -3.83
C GLU A 17 3.53 18.41 -5.22
N PHE A 18 2.77 17.45 -5.77
CA PHE A 18 2.98 17.01 -7.15
C PHE A 18 2.91 18.18 -8.13
N THR A 19 1.90 19.03 -8.03
CA THR A 19 1.71 20.19 -8.93
C THR A 19 2.86 21.19 -8.81
N ARG A 20 3.38 21.42 -7.59
CA ARG A 20 4.56 22.26 -7.36
C ARG A 20 5.78 21.72 -8.09
N VAL A 21 6.03 20.40 -7.98
CA VAL A 21 7.14 19.73 -8.67
C VAL A 21 6.93 19.72 -10.18
N ALA A 22 5.74 19.37 -10.66
CA ALA A 22 5.41 19.36 -12.08
C ALA A 22 5.61 20.73 -12.74
N LYS A 23 5.25 21.82 -12.05
CA LYS A 23 5.52 23.19 -12.52
C LYS A 23 7.02 23.52 -12.56
N ARG A 24 7.79 23.09 -11.55
CA ARG A 24 9.24 23.32 -11.49
C ARG A 24 9.99 22.58 -12.58
N GLU A 25 9.59 21.33 -12.84
CA GLU A 25 10.25 20.41 -13.77
C GLU A 25 9.63 20.40 -15.17
N GLU A 26 8.64 21.27 -15.41
CA GLU A 26 7.90 21.41 -16.67
C GLU A 26 7.30 20.07 -17.15
N LEU A 27 6.71 19.31 -16.23
CA LEU A 27 6.04 18.05 -16.56
C LEU A 27 4.66 18.34 -17.16
N THR A 28 4.37 17.71 -18.30
CA THR A 28 3.01 17.65 -18.83
C THR A 28 2.26 16.51 -18.16
N TRP A 29 1.10 16.81 -17.59
CA TRP A 29 0.23 15.83 -16.93
C TRP A 29 -1.23 16.25 -17.09
N PHE A 30 -2.14 15.31 -16.85
CA PHE A 30 -3.58 15.52 -16.98
C PHE A 30 -4.33 14.81 -15.86
N ALA A 31 -5.36 15.45 -15.32
CA ALA A 31 -6.34 14.77 -14.47
C ALA A 31 -7.10 13.72 -15.31
N MET A 32 -7.28 12.52 -14.74
CA MET A 32 -7.94 11.40 -15.42
C MET A 32 -9.06 10.82 -14.54
N PHE A 33 -9.89 9.95 -15.13
CA PHE A 33 -10.87 9.14 -14.40
C PHE A 33 -11.75 9.92 -13.39
N GLY A 34 -11.77 9.48 -12.12
CA GLY A 34 -12.60 10.05 -11.06
C GLY A 34 -12.26 11.52 -10.83
N THR A 35 -10.97 11.85 -10.79
CA THR A 35 -10.46 13.23 -10.68
C THR A 35 -10.98 14.12 -11.80
N LEU A 36 -10.90 13.67 -13.05
CA LEU A 36 -11.38 14.44 -14.21
C LEU A 36 -12.89 14.66 -14.15
N LEU A 37 -13.66 13.61 -13.81
CA LEU A 37 -15.10 13.70 -13.67
C LEU A 37 -15.48 14.63 -12.50
N GLY A 38 -14.72 14.59 -11.40
CA GLY A 38 -14.84 15.47 -10.25
C GLY A 38 -14.62 16.94 -10.62
N ALA A 39 -13.52 17.26 -11.31
CA ALA A 39 -13.24 18.61 -11.80
C ALA A 39 -14.39 19.17 -12.67
N VAL A 40 -14.89 18.35 -13.61
CA VAL A 40 -15.97 18.76 -14.52
C VAL A 40 -17.31 18.93 -13.82
N ARG A 41 -17.66 18.03 -12.88
CA ARG A 41 -19.01 17.94 -12.31
C ARG A 41 -19.14 18.68 -10.98
N HIS A 42 -18.14 18.57 -10.12
CA HIS A 42 -18.16 19.05 -8.73
C HIS A 42 -17.17 20.18 -8.47
N LYS A 43 -16.26 20.47 -9.42
CA LYS A 43 -15.13 21.39 -9.23
C LYS A 43 -14.21 20.97 -8.09
N GLY A 44 -14.07 19.67 -7.90
CA GLY A 44 -13.41 19.07 -6.75
C GLY A 44 -13.64 17.56 -6.73
N PHE A 45 -13.47 16.93 -5.58
CA PHE A 45 -13.71 15.50 -5.44
C PHE A 45 -15.17 15.14 -5.74
N ILE A 46 -15.38 13.94 -6.26
CA ILE A 46 -16.69 13.30 -6.17
C ILE A 46 -16.90 12.92 -4.68
N PRO A 47 -18.05 13.24 -4.04
CA PRO A 47 -18.18 13.14 -2.58
C PRO A 47 -18.01 11.76 -1.94
N TRP A 48 -17.98 10.70 -2.75
CA TRP A 48 -17.81 9.31 -2.32
C TRP A 48 -16.57 8.65 -2.93
N ASP A 49 -15.71 9.42 -3.60
CA ASP A 49 -14.48 8.96 -4.24
C ASP A 49 -13.31 9.13 -3.29
N ASP A 50 -12.38 8.18 -3.32
CA ASP A 50 -11.34 7.98 -2.30
C ASP A 50 -9.94 7.86 -2.90
N ASP A 51 -9.75 8.39 -4.12
CA ASP A 51 -8.47 8.45 -4.80
C ASP A 51 -8.35 9.68 -5.72
N ILE A 52 -7.12 9.98 -6.11
CA ILE A 52 -6.79 10.92 -7.20
C ILE A 52 -6.01 10.16 -8.26
N ASP A 53 -6.58 10.10 -9.46
CA ASP A 53 -5.93 9.61 -10.69
C ASP A 53 -5.41 10.79 -11.54
N ILE A 54 -4.11 10.80 -11.83
CA ILE A 54 -3.49 11.66 -12.85
C ILE A 54 -2.70 10.81 -13.86
N ALA A 55 -2.43 11.36 -15.05
CA ALA A 55 -1.63 10.66 -16.05
C ALA A 55 -0.63 11.56 -16.78
N LEU A 56 0.52 10.98 -17.12
CA LEU A 56 1.63 11.65 -17.81
C LEU A 56 1.93 10.93 -19.14
N PRO A 57 2.22 11.65 -20.24
CA PRO A 57 2.84 11.05 -21.41
C PRO A 57 4.08 10.24 -21.03
N ARG A 58 4.31 9.06 -21.65
CA ARG A 58 5.42 8.14 -21.36
C ARG A 58 6.76 8.84 -21.09
N LYS A 59 7.16 9.80 -21.92
CA LYS A 59 8.42 10.56 -21.73
C LYS A 59 8.48 11.26 -20.37
N GLU A 60 7.40 11.93 -19.96
CA GLU A 60 7.33 12.64 -18.68
C GLU A 60 7.18 11.68 -17.50
N TYR A 61 6.44 10.59 -17.70
CA TYR A 61 6.35 9.50 -16.74
C TYR A 61 7.74 8.89 -16.44
N ASP A 62 8.55 8.61 -17.46
CA ASP A 62 9.91 8.09 -17.28
C ASP A 62 10.84 9.08 -16.59
N ARG A 63 10.71 10.39 -16.88
CA ARG A 63 11.43 11.45 -16.15
C ARG A 63 11.08 11.42 -14.66
N LEU A 64 9.79 11.38 -14.33
CA LEU A 64 9.31 11.34 -12.94
C LEU A 64 9.81 10.07 -12.23
N ARG A 65 9.67 8.91 -12.88
CA ARG A 65 10.07 7.59 -12.35
C ARG A 65 11.52 7.54 -11.87
N LEU A 66 12.41 8.25 -12.56
CA LEU A 66 13.84 8.30 -12.25
C LEU A 66 14.22 9.44 -11.28
N SER A 67 13.24 10.19 -10.78
CA SER A 67 13.47 11.46 -10.09
C SER A 67 12.88 11.50 -8.68
N GLN A 68 13.08 10.44 -7.90
CA GLN A 68 12.67 10.38 -6.49
C GLN A 68 13.18 11.60 -5.67
N HIS A 69 14.39 12.08 -5.99
CA HIS A 69 15.03 13.25 -5.37
C HIS A 69 14.28 14.58 -5.58
N TRP A 70 13.25 14.62 -6.42
CA TRP A 70 12.40 15.80 -6.58
C TRP A 70 11.45 16.05 -5.40
N PHE A 71 11.20 14.99 -4.62
CA PHE A 71 10.35 14.98 -3.45
C PHE A 71 11.21 14.85 -2.19
N SER A 72 10.69 15.34 -1.08
CA SER A 72 11.33 15.26 0.23
C SER A 72 10.30 14.84 1.26
N GLU A 73 10.77 14.27 2.38
CA GLU A 73 9.89 13.88 3.49
C GLU A 73 8.89 15.01 3.85
N PRO A 74 7.60 14.68 4.07
CA PRO A 74 7.05 13.33 4.18
C PRO A 74 6.64 12.68 2.84
N TYR A 75 7.00 13.23 1.68
CA TYR A 75 6.58 12.71 0.39
C TYR A 75 7.53 11.64 -0.16
N PHE A 76 6.96 10.49 -0.54
CA PHE A 76 7.68 9.35 -1.09
C PHE A 76 7.15 8.99 -2.47
N LEU A 77 8.03 9.00 -3.48
CA LEU A 77 7.70 8.57 -4.83
C LEU A 77 7.95 7.06 -4.98
N GLN A 78 6.88 6.28 -4.91
CA GLN A 78 6.90 4.84 -5.11
C GLN A 78 6.87 4.51 -6.60
N THR A 79 7.80 3.66 -7.04
CA THR A 79 7.91 3.18 -8.42
C THR A 79 8.04 1.65 -8.45
N PRO A 80 7.73 1.00 -9.58
CA PRO A 80 7.97 -0.44 -9.73
C PRO A 80 9.44 -0.87 -9.61
N GLN A 81 10.41 0.05 -9.46
CA GLN A 81 11.83 -0.29 -9.30
C GLN A 81 12.34 -0.09 -7.87
N ASN A 82 11.64 0.67 -7.04
CA ASN A 82 12.08 0.95 -5.67
C ASN A 82 11.24 0.26 -4.59
N ASP A 83 10.07 -0.28 -4.97
CA ASP A 83 9.15 -0.91 -4.05
C ASP A 83 8.38 -2.04 -4.75
N PRO A 84 8.80 -3.30 -4.56
CA PRO A 84 8.12 -4.46 -5.15
C PRO A 84 6.66 -4.64 -4.73
N ALA A 85 6.30 -4.16 -3.54
CA ALA A 85 4.95 -4.22 -3.00
C ALA A 85 4.04 -3.11 -3.55
N ALA A 86 4.58 -2.20 -4.39
CA ALA A 86 3.81 -1.19 -5.11
C ALA A 86 2.77 -1.75 -6.07
N ALA A 87 2.83 -3.05 -6.39
CA ALA A 87 1.87 -3.85 -7.14
C ALA A 87 0.56 -3.08 -7.46
N PRO A 88 0.49 -2.21 -8.51
CA PRO A 88 0.88 -2.57 -9.88
C PRO A 88 1.27 -1.38 -10.84
N HIS A 89 2.08 -1.62 -11.90
CA HIS A 89 2.25 -0.87 -13.20
C HIS A 89 2.19 0.67 -13.34
N TYR A 90 2.13 1.43 -12.25
CA TYR A 90 2.11 2.88 -12.24
C TYR A 90 2.88 3.39 -11.03
N ILE A 91 3.05 4.71 -10.95
CA ILE A 91 3.75 5.38 -9.86
C ILE A 91 2.71 5.83 -8.83
N ARG A 92 3.09 5.79 -7.55
CA ARG A 92 2.34 6.46 -6.49
C ARG A 92 3.19 7.53 -5.85
N LEU A 93 2.62 8.71 -5.65
CA LEU A 93 3.20 9.68 -4.72
C LEU A 93 2.46 9.54 -3.40
N GLN A 94 3.18 9.27 -2.33
CA GLN A 94 2.61 8.91 -1.03
C GLN A 94 3.13 9.80 0.09
N ARG A 95 2.42 9.81 1.22
CA ARG A 95 2.79 10.57 2.42
C ARG A 95 3.19 9.64 3.59
N SER A 96 4.46 9.63 3.96
CA SER A 96 5.08 8.70 4.92
C SER A 96 4.66 8.88 6.37
N ASP A 97 4.09 10.03 6.73
CA ASP A 97 3.54 10.36 8.06
C ASP A 97 2.08 9.92 8.24
N THR A 98 1.53 9.15 7.29
CA THR A 98 0.15 8.64 7.31
C THR A 98 0.09 7.11 7.20
N THR A 99 -1.10 6.55 7.41
CA THR A 99 -1.40 5.11 7.36
C THR A 99 -2.67 4.82 6.57
N VAL A 100 -2.54 4.01 5.52
CA VAL A 100 -3.64 3.37 4.80
C VAL A 100 -3.27 1.90 4.58
N LEU A 101 -3.78 1.02 5.44
CA LEU A 101 -3.46 -0.41 5.43
C LEU A 101 -4.66 -1.24 4.97
N SER A 102 -4.48 -1.99 3.89
CA SER A 102 -5.47 -2.95 3.40
C SER A 102 -5.13 -4.38 3.86
N ASN A 103 -6.15 -5.12 4.30
CA ASN A 103 -6.04 -6.53 4.70
C ASN A 103 -4.97 -6.83 5.79
N PHE A 104 -4.44 -5.83 6.50
CA PHE A 104 -3.33 -5.98 7.45
C PHE A 104 -3.74 -6.73 8.73
N PRO A 105 -2.85 -7.54 9.34
CA PRO A 105 -1.47 -7.86 8.97
C PRO A 105 -1.32 -9.04 8.00
N ASN A 106 -2.45 -9.62 7.56
CA ASN A 106 -2.48 -10.82 6.73
C ASN A 106 -2.45 -10.51 5.22
N GLY A 107 -2.58 -9.24 4.86
CA GLY A 107 -2.42 -8.69 3.53
C GLY A 107 -0.97 -8.82 3.09
N TYR A 108 -0.75 -8.74 1.78
CA TYR A 108 0.56 -8.82 1.13
C TYR A 108 1.40 -7.57 1.45
N THR A 109 1.71 -7.36 2.72
CA THR A 109 2.41 -6.19 3.22
C THR A 109 3.80 -6.61 3.67
N ARG A 110 4.66 -6.98 2.71
CA ARG A 110 6.10 -7.05 2.94
C ARG A 110 6.82 -6.09 2.00
N GLY A 111 6.98 -4.86 2.48
CA GLY A 111 7.93 -3.89 1.90
C GLY A 111 7.31 -2.61 1.33
N GLY A 112 5.98 -2.56 1.20
CA GLY A 112 5.29 -1.42 0.60
C GLY A 112 5.30 -0.16 1.44
N HIS A 113 5.41 0.99 0.80
CA HIS A 113 4.93 2.22 1.40
C HIS A 113 3.39 2.17 1.52
N MET A 114 2.85 2.43 2.72
CA MET A 114 1.42 2.27 3.07
C MET A 114 0.83 3.56 3.65
N GLY A 115 1.24 4.69 3.08
CA GLY A 115 0.66 5.99 3.38
C GLY A 115 -0.50 6.31 2.44
N ALA A 116 -1.23 7.38 2.71
CA ALA A 116 -2.15 7.97 1.74
C ALA A 116 -1.38 8.36 0.46
N TYR A 117 -2.04 8.28 -0.69
CA TYR A 117 -1.38 8.35 -1.99
C TYR A 117 -2.25 9.01 -3.06
N ILE A 118 -1.60 9.42 -4.16
CA ILE A 118 -2.27 9.64 -5.45
C ILE A 118 -1.67 8.68 -6.49
N ASP A 119 -2.47 8.26 -7.46
CA ASP A 119 -2.07 7.35 -8.53
C ASP A 119 -1.63 8.16 -9.77
N ILE A 120 -0.44 7.83 -10.30
CA ILE A 120 0.20 8.51 -11.43
C ILE A 120 0.42 7.52 -12.56
N LEU A 121 -0.42 7.60 -13.59
CA LEU A 121 -0.54 6.61 -14.65
C LEU A 121 0.27 6.99 -15.91
N PRO A 122 0.86 6.03 -16.63
CA PRO A 122 1.48 6.29 -17.92
C PRO A 122 0.44 6.37 -19.06
N LEU A 123 0.55 7.40 -19.90
CA LEU A 123 -0.07 7.47 -21.22
C LEU A 123 0.92 6.91 -22.26
N ASP A 124 0.78 5.64 -22.57
CA ASP A 124 1.67 4.91 -23.48
C ASP A 124 1.22 5.02 -24.93
N ASP A 125 2.15 5.33 -25.83
CA ASP A 125 1.94 5.27 -27.27
C ASP A 125 1.52 3.86 -27.69
N MET A 126 0.36 3.73 -28.34
CA MET A 126 -0.24 2.43 -28.67
C MET A 126 -0.55 2.35 -30.18
N PRO A 127 -0.09 1.30 -30.89
CA PRO A 127 -0.49 1.09 -32.27
C PRO A 127 -2.00 0.85 -32.38
N GLY A 128 -2.61 1.25 -33.50
CA GLY A 128 -4.04 1.04 -33.75
C GLY A 128 -4.39 -0.41 -34.14
N GLY A 129 -5.69 -0.71 -34.15
CA GLY A 129 -6.23 -1.98 -34.66
C GLY A 129 -5.82 -3.21 -33.84
N ASP A 130 -5.66 -4.35 -34.50
CA ASP A 130 -5.33 -5.63 -33.84
C ASP A 130 -3.96 -5.63 -33.13
N ALA A 131 -3.06 -4.74 -33.54
CA ALA A 131 -1.78 -4.57 -32.88
C ALA A 131 -1.95 -4.03 -31.45
N ALA A 132 -2.89 -3.10 -31.23
CA ALA A 132 -3.21 -2.55 -29.91
C ALA A 132 -3.52 -3.66 -28.90
N ARG A 133 -4.38 -4.59 -29.32
CA ARG A 133 -4.80 -5.74 -28.51
C ARG A 133 -3.60 -6.59 -28.09
N ARG A 134 -2.74 -6.96 -29.04
CA ARG A 134 -1.57 -7.81 -28.75
C ARG A 134 -0.58 -7.13 -27.81
N VAL A 135 -0.40 -5.82 -27.95
CA VAL A 135 0.47 -5.03 -27.07
C VAL A 135 -0.08 -5.02 -25.65
N GLN A 136 -1.37 -4.71 -25.47
CA GLN A 136 -2.02 -4.73 -24.15
C GLN A 136 -1.99 -6.12 -23.51
N GLU A 137 -2.26 -7.19 -24.27
CA GLU A 137 -2.17 -8.56 -23.76
C GLU A 137 -0.76 -8.94 -23.32
N THR A 138 0.26 -8.42 -24.00
CA THR A 138 1.66 -8.67 -23.64
C THR A 138 2.06 -7.87 -22.41
N ALA A 139 1.69 -6.59 -22.33
CA ALA A 139 1.87 -5.76 -21.15
C ALA A 139 1.24 -6.42 -19.91
N LEU A 140 -0.02 -6.87 -20.03
CA LEU A 140 -0.75 -7.56 -18.98
C LEU A 140 -0.03 -8.83 -18.51
N LYS A 141 0.46 -9.65 -19.44
CA LYS A 141 1.21 -10.87 -19.08
C LYS A 141 2.48 -10.56 -18.31
N ILE A 142 3.23 -9.53 -18.72
CA ILE A 142 4.45 -9.12 -18.00
C ILE A 142 4.09 -8.61 -16.60
N GLN A 143 3.02 -7.84 -16.45
CA GLN A 143 2.57 -7.35 -15.14
C GLN A 143 2.15 -8.50 -14.20
N ILE A 144 1.47 -9.52 -14.72
CA ILE A 144 1.14 -10.74 -13.96
C ILE A 144 2.42 -11.47 -13.50
N GLN A 145 3.44 -11.56 -14.37
CA GLN A 145 4.74 -12.14 -14.01
C GLN A 145 5.48 -11.31 -12.95
N MET A 146 5.45 -9.98 -13.05
CA MET A 146 5.99 -9.08 -12.03
C MET A 146 5.31 -9.32 -10.68
N TYR A 147 3.98 -9.31 -10.65
CA TYR A 147 3.20 -9.52 -9.43
C TYR A 147 3.50 -10.88 -8.79
N ALA A 148 3.52 -11.94 -9.59
CA ALA A 148 3.87 -13.28 -9.13
C ALA A 148 5.32 -13.36 -8.61
N SER A 149 6.27 -12.66 -9.24
CA SER A 149 7.67 -12.63 -8.81
C SER A 149 7.85 -11.84 -7.51
N ALA A 150 7.21 -10.68 -7.36
CA ALA A 150 7.20 -9.93 -6.09
C ALA A 150 6.67 -10.80 -4.95
N ALA A 151 5.54 -11.49 -5.17
CA ALA A 151 4.96 -12.38 -4.18
C ALA A 151 5.89 -13.54 -3.79
N LEU A 152 6.71 -14.05 -4.72
CA LEU A 152 7.73 -15.07 -4.44
C LEU A 152 8.91 -14.49 -3.66
N ASP A 153 9.39 -13.29 -4.02
CA ASP A 153 10.54 -12.60 -3.39
C ASP A 153 10.26 -12.21 -1.95
N GLU A 154 9.01 -11.83 -1.66
CA GLU A 154 8.54 -11.59 -0.28
C GLU A 154 8.62 -12.86 0.61
N CYS A 155 8.81 -14.05 0.01
CA CYS A 155 8.67 -15.35 0.66
C CYS A 155 9.98 -16.12 0.88
N GLU A 156 11.14 -15.46 1.04
CA GLU A 156 12.39 -16.14 1.46
C GLU A 156 12.30 -16.72 2.90
N GLY A 157 11.65 -17.90 3.07
CA GLY A 157 11.37 -18.62 4.33
C GLY A 157 9.86 -18.82 4.62
N PRO A 158 9.48 -19.84 5.43
CA PRO A 158 8.55 -20.92 5.05
C PRO A 158 7.13 -20.47 4.67
N GLU A 159 6.66 -21.14 3.62
CA GLU A 159 5.30 -21.41 3.14
C GLU A 159 4.43 -20.22 2.69
N ILE A 160 4.66 -19.82 1.44
CA ILE A 160 3.51 -19.63 0.54
C ILE A 160 2.72 -20.95 0.56
N SER A 161 1.40 -20.92 0.78
CA SER A 161 0.58 -22.12 0.64
C SER A 161 0.80 -22.75 -0.74
N GLU A 162 0.95 -24.08 -0.85
CA GLU A 162 1.23 -24.77 -2.13
C GLU A 162 0.36 -24.29 -3.31
N SER A 163 -0.91 -23.96 -3.06
CA SER A 163 -1.83 -23.40 -4.05
C SER A 163 -1.40 -22.04 -4.62
N LYS A 164 -0.86 -21.17 -3.77
CA LYS A 164 -0.38 -19.84 -4.11
C LYS A 164 1.00 -19.91 -4.77
N GLU A 165 1.83 -20.87 -4.38
CA GLU A 165 3.10 -21.14 -5.04
C GLU A 165 2.85 -21.67 -6.46
N GLY A 166 1.93 -22.63 -6.61
CA GLY A 166 1.47 -23.14 -7.89
C GLY A 166 0.87 -22.05 -8.78
N PHE A 167 0.11 -21.10 -8.23
CA PHE A 167 -0.35 -19.93 -8.98
C PHE A 167 0.81 -19.04 -9.44
N CYS A 168 1.74 -18.67 -8.56
CA CYS A 168 2.83 -17.77 -8.90
C CYS A 168 3.73 -18.35 -10.01
N TYR A 169 4.14 -19.63 -9.88
CA TYR A 169 4.90 -20.28 -10.92
C TYR A 169 4.08 -20.54 -12.19
N GLY A 170 2.79 -20.89 -12.06
CA GLY A 170 1.88 -21.04 -13.20
C GLY A 170 1.64 -19.74 -13.97
N ALA A 171 1.71 -18.60 -13.28
CA ALA A 171 1.67 -17.25 -13.84
C ALA A 171 3.02 -16.81 -14.46
N GLY A 172 4.07 -17.63 -14.32
CA GLY A 172 5.41 -17.36 -14.84
C GLY A 172 6.26 -16.45 -13.95
N GLY A 173 5.91 -16.31 -12.66
CA GLY A 173 6.74 -15.63 -11.67
C GLY A 173 8.00 -16.43 -11.35
N ILE A 174 9.10 -15.73 -11.08
CA ILE A 174 10.38 -16.34 -10.73
C ILE A 174 10.97 -15.54 -9.56
N SER A 175 11.40 -16.23 -8.50
CA SER A 175 12.02 -15.56 -7.36
C SER A 175 13.41 -14.99 -7.74
N GLY A 176 13.77 -13.85 -7.16
CA GLY A 176 14.93 -13.02 -7.46
C GLY A 176 14.82 -12.28 -8.79
N GLN A 177 13.66 -12.26 -9.45
CA GLN A 177 13.51 -11.71 -10.81
C GLN A 177 12.48 -10.59 -10.92
N TYR A 178 11.93 -10.08 -9.81
CA TYR A 178 11.01 -8.93 -9.86
C TYR A 178 11.59 -7.76 -10.67
N ASP A 179 12.81 -7.32 -10.36
CA ASP A 179 13.47 -6.20 -11.03
C ASP A 179 13.64 -6.44 -12.54
N PHE A 180 13.96 -7.68 -12.92
CA PHE A 180 14.07 -8.06 -14.32
C PHE A 180 12.74 -7.89 -15.06
N PHE A 181 11.64 -8.33 -14.46
CA PHE A 181 10.31 -8.19 -15.04
C PHE A 181 9.82 -6.74 -15.03
N ALA A 182 10.11 -5.97 -13.98
CA ALA A 182 9.80 -4.54 -13.90
C ALA A 182 10.50 -3.75 -15.03
N GLU A 183 11.81 -3.97 -15.21
CA GLU A 183 12.56 -3.35 -16.30
C GLU A 183 12.12 -3.84 -17.69
N ARG A 184 11.74 -5.11 -17.82
CA ARG A 184 11.16 -5.65 -19.05
C ARG A 184 9.83 -4.96 -19.38
N TYR A 185 8.99 -4.70 -18.39
CA TYR A 185 7.72 -4.02 -18.56
C TYR A 185 7.91 -2.58 -19.05
N GLU A 186 8.76 -1.80 -18.38
CA GLU A 186 9.02 -0.42 -18.78
C GLU A 186 9.59 -0.33 -20.20
N ARG A 187 10.58 -1.18 -20.53
CA ARG A 187 11.13 -1.25 -21.90
C ARG A 187 10.09 -1.63 -22.95
N PHE A 188 9.12 -2.47 -22.58
CA PHE A 188 8.06 -2.88 -23.50
C PHE A 188 7.09 -1.74 -23.76
N CYS A 189 6.64 -1.06 -22.70
CA CYS A 189 5.74 0.09 -22.80
C CYS A 189 6.40 1.28 -23.52
N SER A 190 7.69 1.49 -23.33
CA SER A 190 8.45 2.57 -24.00
C SER A 190 8.83 2.26 -25.45
N LYS A 191 8.52 1.06 -25.98
CA LYS A 191 8.95 0.61 -27.31
C LYS A 191 8.29 1.40 -28.44
N TYR A 192 7.05 1.81 -28.24
CA TYR A 192 6.26 2.50 -29.23
C TYR A 192 6.42 4.00 -29.08
N SER A 193 6.50 4.69 -30.21
CA SER A 193 6.52 6.15 -30.29
C SER A 193 5.76 6.59 -31.54
N ASN A 194 5.37 7.86 -31.58
CA ASN A 194 4.69 8.47 -32.74
C ASN A 194 3.42 7.72 -33.16
N GLN A 195 2.64 7.22 -32.19
CA GLN A 195 1.36 6.58 -32.44
C GLN A 195 0.22 7.60 -32.38
N LEU A 196 -0.91 7.24 -32.99
CA LEU A 196 -2.14 8.06 -32.97
C LEU A 196 -2.92 7.91 -31.67
N TYR A 197 -2.60 6.90 -30.86
CA TYR A 197 -3.38 6.55 -29.70
C TYR A 197 -2.51 6.45 -28.45
N TYR A 198 -3.12 6.80 -27.32
CA TYR A 198 -2.62 6.46 -26.00
C TYR A 198 -3.39 5.28 -25.41
N SER A 199 -2.73 4.54 -24.52
CA SER A 199 -3.34 3.53 -23.67
C SER A 199 -2.87 3.70 -22.24
N ILE A 200 -3.78 3.46 -21.29
CA ILE A 200 -3.42 3.23 -19.88
C ILE A 200 -3.58 1.72 -19.65
N PRO A 201 -2.52 1.00 -19.27
CA PRO A 201 -2.63 -0.42 -18.99
C PRO A 201 -3.37 -0.60 -17.66
N VAL A 202 -4.57 -1.17 -17.66
CA VAL A 202 -5.33 -1.49 -16.43
C VAL A 202 -5.48 -3.00 -16.34
N VAL A 203 -4.91 -3.60 -15.29
CA VAL A 203 -4.76 -5.06 -15.11
C VAL A 203 -6.05 -5.75 -14.68
N MET A 204 -6.92 -5.06 -13.93
CA MET A 204 -8.14 -5.63 -13.38
C MET A 204 -9.21 -4.54 -13.31
N GLY A 205 -10.28 -4.70 -14.08
CA GLY A 205 -11.43 -3.80 -14.06
C GLY A 205 -12.45 -4.20 -15.12
N GLU A 206 -13.73 -4.04 -14.82
CA GLU A 206 -14.87 -4.46 -15.66
C GLU A 206 -14.88 -3.87 -17.08
N HIS A 207 -13.99 -2.90 -17.37
CA HIS A 207 -14.07 -2.07 -18.56
C HIS A 207 -13.05 -2.37 -19.66
N GLY A 208 -12.10 -3.28 -19.46
CA GLY A 208 -11.13 -3.62 -20.50
C GLY A 208 -10.48 -2.38 -21.16
N ARG A 209 -10.04 -2.54 -22.40
CA ARG A 209 -9.11 -1.67 -23.14
C ARG A 209 -9.50 -0.18 -23.14
N ARG A 210 -8.77 0.67 -22.39
CA ARG A 210 -8.89 2.13 -22.46
C ARG A 210 -7.86 2.69 -23.44
N VAL A 211 -8.32 3.01 -24.64
CA VAL A 211 -7.52 3.61 -25.72
C VAL A 211 -8.10 4.99 -26.02
N TYR A 212 -7.23 5.99 -26.11
CA TYR A 212 -7.61 7.37 -26.33
C TYR A 212 -6.94 7.93 -27.58
N ASP A 213 -7.64 8.81 -28.31
CA ASP A 213 -7.00 9.55 -29.39
C ASP A 213 -5.98 10.53 -28.80
N LYS A 214 -4.73 10.43 -29.26
CA LYS A 214 -3.62 11.25 -28.75
C LYS A 214 -3.89 12.75 -28.92
N LYS A 215 -4.69 13.14 -29.94
CA LYS A 215 -5.05 14.55 -30.16
C LYS A 215 -5.85 15.16 -29.01
N TRP A 216 -6.55 14.34 -28.21
CA TRP A 216 -7.30 14.82 -27.04
C TRP A 216 -6.39 15.38 -25.94
N PHE A 217 -5.09 15.03 -25.99
CA PHE A 217 -4.04 15.44 -25.06
C PHE A 217 -3.04 16.40 -25.70
N SER A 218 -3.35 16.96 -26.88
CA SER A 218 -2.46 17.88 -27.59
C SER A 218 -2.25 19.20 -26.84
N GLU A 219 -3.25 19.61 -26.06
CA GLU A 219 -3.25 20.78 -25.20
C GLU A 219 -3.99 20.45 -23.89
N SER A 220 -3.82 21.30 -22.88
CA SER A 220 -4.58 21.24 -21.63
C SER A 220 -5.55 22.41 -21.50
N VAL A 221 -6.61 22.18 -20.72
CA VAL A 221 -7.51 23.21 -20.22
C VAL A 221 -7.41 23.22 -18.70
N GLU A 222 -7.24 24.39 -18.10
CA GLU A 222 -7.24 24.54 -16.63
C GLU A 222 -8.67 24.49 -16.09
N MET A 223 -8.92 23.61 -15.11
CA MET A 223 -10.20 23.47 -14.43
C MET A 223 -10.06 23.60 -12.92
N ASP A 224 -11.13 24.05 -12.27
CA ASP A 224 -11.21 24.08 -10.80
C ASP A 224 -11.23 22.65 -10.24
N PHE A 225 -10.43 22.42 -9.21
CA PHE A 225 -10.49 21.22 -8.39
C PHE A 225 -10.13 21.61 -6.95
N GLU A 226 -11.14 21.68 -6.09
CA GLU A 226 -11.00 22.21 -4.73
C GLU A 226 -10.41 23.63 -4.75
N ASP A 227 -9.27 23.86 -4.10
CA ASP A 227 -8.54 25.13 -4.08
C ASP A 227 -7.42 25.20 -5.15
N LEU A 228 -7.40 24.27 -6.10
CA LEU A 228 -6.44 24.20 -7.20
C LEU A 228 -7.05 24.49 -8.57
N LYS A 229 -6.15 24.86 -9.48
CA LYS A 229 -6.35 24.75 -10.93
C LYS A 229 -5.52 23.57 -11.42
N ILE A 230 -6.16 22.63 -12.09
CA ILE A 230 -5.51 21.42 -12.62
C ILE A 230 -5.69 21.31 -14.14
N PRO A 231 -4.68 20.83 -14.87
CA PRO A 231 -4.77 20.59 -16.30
C PRO A 231 -5.64 19.36 -16.57
N VAL A 232 -6.63 19.53 -17.45
CA VAL A 232 -7.38 18.43 -18.05
C VAL A 232 -7.10 18.35 -19.55
N PRO A 233 -7.27 17.19 -20.22
CA PRO A 233 -7.06 17.10 -21.66
C PRO A 233 -8.03 18.03 -22.41
N VAL A 234 -7.60 18.67 -23.51
CA VAL A 234 -8.51 19.48 -24.35
C VAL A 234 -9.73 18.67 -24.82
N GLY A 235 -9.56 17.37 -25.08
CA GLY A 235 -10.63 16.41 -25.37
C GLY A 235 -11.22 15.73 -24.13
N TYR A 236 -11.34 16.43 -22.99
CA TYR A 236 -11.80 15.84 -21.72
C TYR A 236 -13.16 15.14 -21.81
N LYS A 237 -14.08 15.62 -22.67
CA LYS A 237 -15.40 15.01 -22.84
C LYS A 237 -15.29 13.63 -23.47
N GLU A 238 -14.50 13.52 -24.53
CA GLU A 238 -14.22 12.26 -25.22
C GLU A 238 -13.45 11.29 -24.32
N THR A 239 -12.47 11.80 -23.56
CA THR A 239 -11.74 11.02 -22.56
C THR A 239 -12.66 10.44 -21.48
N LEU A 240 -13.62 11.23 -20.98
CA LEU A 240 -14.63 10.76 -20.02
C LEU A 240 -15.56 9.71 -20.63
N ILE A 241 -16.07 9.93 -21.85
CA ILE A 241 -16.92 8.96 -22.55
C ILE A 241 -16.18 7.63 -22.77
N ALA A 242 -14.90 7.68 -23.17
CA ALA A 242 -14.07 6.50 -23.34
C ALA A 242 -13.80 5.77 -22.02
N SER A 243 -13.69 6.50 -20.90
CA SER A 243 -13.43 5.94 -19.57
C SER A 243 -14.67 5.31 -18.92
N TYR A 244 -15.85 5.85 -19.22
CA TYR A 244 -17.14 5.48 -18.65
C TYR A 244 -18.17 5.18 -19.76
N PRO A 245 -18.02 4.06 -20.49
CA PRO A 245 -18.92 3.72 -21.60
C PRO A 245 -20.37 3.49 -21.13
N GLY A 246 -20.57 3.18 -19.85
CA GLY A 246 -21.88 3.09 -19.22
C GLY A 246 -22.59 4.44 -19.06
N GLY A 247 -21.90 5.56 -19.28
CA GLY A 247 -22.44 6.92 -19.14
C GLY A 247 -21.86 7.69 -17.94
N LEU A 248 -22.05 9.01 -17.95
CA LEU A 248 -21.55 9.95 -16.93
C LEU A 248 -22.63 10.35 -15.92
N TYR A 249 -23.69 9.55 -15.79
CA TYR A 249 -24.78 9.86 -14.87
C TYR A 249 -24.32 9.75 -13.41
N GLU A 250 -24.99 10.50 -12.56
CA GLU A 250 -24.80 10.38 -11.12
C GLU A 250 -25.50 9.10 -10.64
N PRO A 251 -24.81 8.19 -9.94
CA PRO A 251 -25.43 6.98 -9.44
C PRO A 251 -26.48 7.30 -8.36
N ASP A 252 -27.42 6.37 -8.19
CA ASP A 252 -28.39 6.42 -7.09
C ASP A 252 -27.67 6.50 -5.74
N ALA A 253 -28.32 7.13 -4.75
CA ALA A 253 -27.72 7.34 -3.43
C ALA A 253 -27.20 6.05 -2.76
N LYS A 254 -27.88 4.92 -2.99
CA LYS A 254 -27.50 3.59 -2.45
C LYS A 254 -26.21 3.02 -3.06
N ASP A 255 -25.83 3.49 -4.24
CA ASP A 255 -24.70 3.01 -5.04
C ASP A 255 -23.48 3.94 -4.92
N ARG A 256 -23.64 5.09 -4.26
CA ARG A 256 -22.56 6.05 -3.93
C ARG A 256 -21.72 5.50 -2.79
N LYS A 257 -20.66 4.78 -3.13
CA LYS A 257 -19.74 4.16 -2.19
C LYS A 257 -18.30 4.38 -2.64
N PRO A 258 -17.35 4.46 -1.70
CA PRO A 258 -15.93 4.43 -2.00
C PRO A 258 -15.56 3.23 -2.87
N LYS A 259 -14.60 3.47 -3.76
CA LYS A 259 -14.04 2.47 -4.67
C LYS A 259 -13.21 1.48 -3.87
N HIS A 260 -12.42 1.94 -2.91
CA HIS A 260 -11.60 1.12 -2.04
C HIS A 260 -12.34 0.80 -0.74
N ARG A 261 -12.69 -0.48 -0.56
CA ARG A 261 -13.47 -0.96 0.61
C ARG A 261 -12.67 -1.90 1.51
N ASP A 262 -11.45 -2.20 1.14
CA ASP A 262 -10.55 -3.14 1.81
C ASP A 262 -9.57 -2.44 2.76
N HIS A 263 -9.61 -1.10 2.85
CA HIS A 263 -8.88 -0.30 3.84
C HIS A 263 -9.30 -0.72 5.26
N SER A 264 -8.45 -1.52 5.91
CA SER A 264 -8.66 -2.06 7.25
C SER A 264 -8.25 -1.08 8.36
N ILE A 265 -7.24 -0.24 8.10
CA ILE A 265 -6.79 0.83 9.00
C ILE A 265 -6.56 2.07 8.16
N VAL A 266 -7.17 3.18 8.56
CA VAL A 266 -6.92 4.52 8.01
C VAL A 266 -6.67 5.44 9.20
N ASP A 267 -5.44 5.92 9.30
CA ASP A 267 -4.96 6.86 10.32
C ASP A 267 -4.04 7.89 9.65
N LEU A 268 -4.53 9.12 9.55
CA LEU A 268 -3.89 10.19 8.78
C LEU A 268 -3.01 11.09 9.67
N GLY A 269 -2.91 10.78 10.96
CA GLY A 269 -2.03 11.48 11.91
C GLY A 269 -0.84 10.65 12.38
N ARG A 270 -0.69 9.42 11.88
CA ARG A 270 0.32 8.47 12.33
C ARG A 270 0.94 7.73 11.15
N SER A 271 2.26 7.54 11.19
CA SER A 271 2.98 6.81 10.15
C SER A 271 2.66 5.31 10.19
N TYR A 272 2.44 4.71 9.02
CA TYR A 272 2.26 3.27 8.88
C TYR A 272 3.41 2.46 9.48
N LYS A 273 4.62 3.03 9.51
CA LYS A 273 5.83 2.42 10.10
C LYS A 273 5.61 2.07 11.57
N GLU A 274 4.83 2.86 12.31
CA GLU A 274 4.53 2.59 13.72
C GLU A 274 3.62 1.37 13.88
N TYR A 275 2.63 1.22 13.01
CA TYR A 275 1.76 0.03 12.98
C TYR A 275 2.57 -1.21 12.60
N VAL A 276 3.29 -1.16 11.48
CA VAL A 276 4.10 -2.29 10.96
C VAL A 276 5.13 -2.76 11.99
N ARG A 277 5.81 -1.82 12.67
CA ARG A 277 6.82 -2.12 13.70
C ARG A 277 6.29 -3.06 14.79
N THR A 278 5.04 -2.89 15.23
CA THR A 278 4.47 -3.76 16.28
C THR A 278 4.32 -5.22 15.81
N TYR A 279 4.26 -5.46 14.50
CA TYR A 279 4.12 -6.80 13.91
C TYR A 279 5.45 -7.38 13.40
N THR A 280 6.46 -6.56 13.11
CA THR A 280 7.73 -7.03 12.57
C THR A 280 8.86 -7.05 13.61
N ASP A 281 8.87 -6.12 14.57
CA ASP A 281 10.09 -5.84 15.33
C ASP A 281 10.07 -6.44 16.74
N MET A 282 9.24 -7.45 17.00
CA MET A 282 9.11 -8.04 18.35
C MET A 282 10.46 -8.55 18.90
N LEU A 283 11.36 -8.97 18.01
CA LEU A 283 12.68 -9.53 18.37
C LEU A 283 13.80 -8.49 18.35
N CYS A 284 13.59 -7.28 17.85
CA CYS A 284 14.65 -6.27 17.73
C CYS A 284 15.14 -5.81 19.11
N GLY A 285 16.38 -6.14 19.50
CA GLY A 285 16.96 -5.75 20.79
C GLY A 285 16.25 -6.37 22.00
N ILE A 286 15.77 -7.61 21.86
CA ILE A 286 15.04 -8.32 22.91
C ILE A 286 15.97 -8.99 23.94
N GLU A 287 17.23 -9.25 23.58
CA GLU A 287 18.16 -10.13 24.30
C GLU A 287 18.42 -9.70 25.74
N ASN A 288 18.45 -8.39 26.00
CA ASN A 288 18.72 -7.83 27.33
C ASN A 288 17.44 -7.35 28.05
N LYS A 289 16.26 -7.61 27.49
CA LYS A 289 14.99 -7.12 28.03
C LYS A 289 14.30 -8.15 28.92
N LYS A 290 13.52 -7.66 29.89
CA LYS A 290 12.51 -8.46 30.58
C LYS A 290 11.38 -8.75 29.60
N VAL A 291 11.17 -10.01 29.25
CA VAL A 291 10.15 -10.41 28.28
C VAL A 291 8.88 -10.84 29.01
N TYR A 292 7.79 -10.16 28.68
CA TYR A 292 6.44 -10.41 29.16
C TYR A 292 5.56 -10.86 28.00
N ILE A 293 4.75 -11.89 28.21
CA ILE A 293 3.86 -12.41 27.17
C ILE A 293 2.40 -12.19 27.56
N PHE A 294 1.59 -11.56 26.72
CA PHE A 294 0.15 -11.49 26.91
C PHE A 294 -0.54 -12.61 26.13
N GLY A 295 -1.06 -13.59 26.85
CA GLY A 295 -1.70 -14.80 26.35
C GLY A 295 -1.07 -16.04 27.00
N ALA A 296 -1.87 -16.90 27.62
CA ALA A 296 -1.42 -18.15 28.23
C ALA A 296 -2.05 -19.39 27.56
N GLY A 297 -2.16 -19.35 26.22
CA GLY A 297 -2.70 -20.46 25.39
C GLY A 297 -1.63 -21.05 24.44
N ASP A 298 -2.05 -21.76 23.40
CA ASP A 298 -1.12 -22.41 22.47
C ASP A 298 -0.16 -21.45 21.76
N SER A 299 -0.59 -20.22 21.48
CA SER A 299 0.30 -19.19 20.91
C SER A 299 1.51 -18.89 21.80
N LEU A 300 1.36 -18.95 23.14
CA LEU A 300 2.49 -18.84 24.08
C LEU A 300 3.46 -20.01 23.89
N ARG A 301 2.94 -21.25 23.81
CA ARG A 301 3.77 -22.44 23.60
C ARG A 301 4.59 -22.32 22.32
N ILE A 302 3.95 -21.97 21.21
CA ILE A 302 4.62 -21.84 19.90
C ILE A 302 5.69 -20.73 19.96
N TRP A 303 5.39 -19.59 20.59
CA TRP A 303 6.37 -18.51 20.76
C TRP A 303 7.57 -18.96 21.60
N LEU A 304 7.31 -19.66 22.72
CA LEU A 304 8.37 -20.17 23.61
C LEU A 304 9.29 -21.13 22.85
N GLU A 305 8.72 -22.12 22.16
CA GLU A 305 9.46 -23.14 21.39
C GLU A 305 10.38 -22.50 20.34
N ARG A 306 9.94 -21.41 19.70
CA ARG A 306 10.68 -20.78 18.59
C ARG A 306 11.68 -19.70 19.03
N TYR A 307 11.35 -18.90 20.04
CA TYR A 307 12.05 -17.64 20.29
C TYR A 307 12.57 -17.46 21.71
N SER A 308 12.12 -18.24 22.70
CA SER A 308 12.46 -17.97 24.11
C SER A 308 13.88 -18.35 24.51
N ASN A 309 14.58 -19.18 23.73
CA ASN A 309 15.90 -19.67 24.11
C ASN A 309 16.89 -18.50 24.32
N GLY A 310 17.48 -18.43 25.51
CA GLY A 310 18.40 -17.37 25.91
C GLY A 310 17.73 -16.04 26.30
N LEU A 311 16.40 -15.95 26.34
CA LEU A 311 15.68 -14.75 26.74
C LEU A 311 15.22 -14.80 28.20
N ASN A 312 15.15 -13.63 28.84
CA ASN A 312 14.61 -13.47 30.19
C ASN A 312 13.08 -13.39 30.16
N VAL A 313 12.41 -14.53 30.02
CA VAL A 313 10.93 -14.60 30.09
C VAL A 313 10.47 -14.56 31.54
N VAL A 314 9.84 -13.46 31.94
CA VAL A 314 9.50 -13.19 33.36
C VAL A 314 8.17 -13.83 33.74
N CYS A 315 7.10 -13.51 33.01
CA CYS A 315 5.77 -14.04 33.24
C CYS A 315 4.86 -13.83 32.02
N ALA A 316 3.72 -14.52 32.03
CA ALA A 316 2.63 -14.32 31.09
C ALA A 316 1.45 -13.62 31.78
N PHE A 317 0.61 -12.96 30.99
CA PHE A 317 -0.64 -12.32 31.41
C PHE A 317 -1.80 -12.94 30.65
N ASP A 318 -2.96 -13.08 31.30
CA ASP A 318 -4.15 -13.59 30.62
C ASP A 318 -5.41 -12.96 31.22
N ASN A 319 -6.44 -12.71 30.41
CA ASN A 319 -7.70 -12.14 30.92
C ASN A 319 -8.54 -13.16 31.71
N ARG A 320 -8.25 -14.46 31.57
CA ARG A 320 -8.94 -15.52 32.32
C ARG A 320 -8.45 -15.54 33.77
N LYS A 321 -9.28 -15.06 34.69
CA LYS A 321 -8.99 -15.08 36.14
C LYS A 321 -8.56 -16.45 36.68
N ALA A 322 -9.14 -17.53 36.13
CA ALA A 322 -8.82 -18.90 36.52
C ALA A 322 -7.36 -19.31 36.21
N ALA A 323 -6.67 -18.60 35.31
CA ALA A 323 -5.27 -18.86 34.98
C ALA A 323 -4.30 -18.17 35.95
N TRP A 324 -4.73 -17.16 36.71
CA TRP A 324 -3.83 -16.36 37.55
C TRP A 324 -3.25 -17.21 38.70
N GLY A 325 -1.93 -17.10 38.92
CA GLY A 325 -1.19 -17.89 39.90
C GLY A 325 -0.83 -19.30 39.43
N SER A 326 -1.21 -19.70 38.22
CA SER A 326 -0.81 -20.97 37.60
C SER A 326 0.51 -20.84 36.80
N LEU A 327 0.99 -21.97 36.27
CA LEU A 327 2.08 -22.04 35.31
C LEU A 327 1.54 -22.46 33.93
N ALA A 328 1.77 -21.66 32.90
CA ALA A 328 1.52 -22.03 31.51
C ALA A 328 2.85 -22.35 30.82
N TYR A 329 3.07 -23.62 30.46
CA TYR A 329 4.32 -24.10 29.85
C TYR A 329 5.58 -23.71 30.65
N GLY A 330 5.48 -23.71 31.98
CA GLY A 330 6.57 -23.33 32.89
C GLY A 330 6.68 -21.83 33.19
N VAL A 331 5.84 -20.98 32.58
CA VAL A 331 5.83 -19.53 32.79
C VAL A 331 4.70 -19.14 33.76
N PRO A 332 4.97 -18.38 34.85
CA PRO A 332 3.93 -17.89 35.76
C PRO A 332 2.91 -17.01 35.05
N VAL A 333 1.62 -17.21 35.34
CA VAL A 333 0.53 -16.42 34.76
C VAL A 333 -0.01 -15.42 35.79
N ARG A 334 -0.11 -14.15 35.41
CA ARG A 334 -0.48 -13.01 36.26
C ARG A 334 -1.67 -12.23 35.73
N SER A 335 -2.20 -11.34 36.59
CA SER A 335 -3.28 -10.44 36.19
C SER A 335 -2.74 -9.32 35.29
N PRO A 336 -3.39 -9.01 34.16
CA PRO A 336 -3.00 -7.87 33.33
C PRO A 336 -2.96 -6.53 34.10
N SER A 337 -3.73 -6.40 35.18
CA SER A 337 -3.71 -5.19 36.02
C SER A 337 -2.35 -4.89 36.67
N GLU A 338 -1.44 -5.86 36.72
CA GLU A 338 -0.08 -5.70 37.24
C GLU A 338 0.89 -5.09 36.20
N LEU A 339 0.54 -5.07 34.90
CA LEU A 339 1.41 -4.61 33.82
C LEU A 339 1.99 -3.19 34.04
N PRO A 340 1.19 -2.16 34.41
CA PRO A 340 1.72 -0.80 34.56
C PRO A 340 2.80 -0.66 35.65
N VAL A 341 2.83 -1.57 36.62
CA VAL A 341 3.82 -1.57 37.71
C VAL A 341 5.05 -2.39 37.35
N LEU A 342 4.91 -3.42 36.51
CA LEU A 342 5.98 -4.35 36.17
C LEU A 342 6.83 -3.92 34.96
N MET A 343 6.23 -3.13 34.05
CA MET A 343 6.88 -2.66 32.84
C MET A 343 7.69 -1.38 33.06
N ASP A 344 8.82 -1.31 32.36
CA ASP A 344 9.74 -0.17 32.28
C ASP A 344 10.37 -0.12 30.88
N GLU A 345 11.29 0.81 30.62
CA GLU A 345 11.99 0.94 29.34
C GLU A 345 12.76 -0.33 28.89
N ASN A 346 13.16 -1.17 29.86
CA ASN A 346 13.89 -2.42 29.64
C ASN A 346 12.96 -3.63 29.51
N SER A 347 11.67 -3.39 29.28
CA SER A 347 10.66 -4.41 29.10
C SER A 347 10.35 -4.64 27.62
N ARG A 348 9.88 -5.85 27.31
CA ARG A 348 9.31 -6.23 26.02
C ARG A 348 7.98 -6.94 26.29
N LEU A 349 6.88 -6.36 25.83
CA LEU A 349 5.56 -6.98 25.89
C LEU A 349 5.20 -7.57 24.51
N ILE A 350 4.86 -8.86 24.48
CA ILE A 350 4.46 -9.57 23.26
C ILE A 350 3.08 -10.17 23.47
N ILE A 351 2.11 -9.82 22.63
CA ILE A 351 0.78 -10.43 22.60
C ILE A 351 0.86 -11.72 21.79
N ALA A 352 0.82 -12.87 22.46
CA ALA A 352 0.77 -14.19 21.86
C ALA A 352 -0.64 -14.79 22.07
N SER A 353 -1.60 -14.31 21.29
CA SER A 353 -3.01 -14.71 21.41
C SER A 353 -3.78 -14.50 20.11
N ILE A 354 -4.77 -15.35 19.85
CA ILE A 354 -5.73 -15.14 18.76
C ILE A 354 -6.63 -13.92 19.01
N TYR A 355 -6.79 -13.49 20.27
CA TYR A 355 -7.55 -12.30 20.69
C TYR A 355 -6.67 -11.04 20.74
N HIS A 356 -5.69 -10.94 19.83
CA HIS A 356 -4.68 -9.90 19.89
C HIS A 356 -5.25 -8.49 19.70
N LYS A 357 -6.33 -8.34 18.92
CA LYS A 357 -6.98 -7.03 18.69
C LYS A 357 -7.65 -6.51 19.96
N GLU A 358 -8.35 -7.38 20.67
CA GLU A 358 -9.01 -7.04 21.94
C GLU A 358 -7.99 -6.73 23.03
N ILE A 359 -6.90 -7.50 23.09
CA ILE A 359 -5.81 -7.26 24.03
C ILE A 359 -5.09 -5.94 23.72
N ALA A 360 -4.81 -5.63 22.45
CA ALA A 360 -4.19 -4.36 22.06
C ALA A 360 -5.03 -3.16 22.52
N LYS A 361 -6.35 -3.20 22.28
CA LYS A 361 -7.27 -2.17 22.77
C LYS A 361 -7.25 -2.04 24.29
N GLN A 362 -7.22 -3.16 25.01
CA GLN A 362 -7.09 -3.15 26.47
C GLN A 362 -5.79 -2.49 26.92
N LEU A 363 -4.66 -2.77 26.26
CA LEU A 363 -3.37 -2.16 26.59
C LEU A 363 -3.38 -0.64 26.31
N GLU A 364 -3.99 -0.20 25.21
CA GLU A 364 -4.17 1.23 24.91
C GLU A 364 -5.01 1.92 26.00
N GLU A 365 -6.11 1.31 26.47
CA GLU A 365 -6.92 1.81 27.59
C GLU A 365 -6.14 1.86 28.92
N MET A 366 -5.10 1.05 29.05
CA MET A 366 -4.16 1.05 30.18
C MET A 366 -2.97 2.00 29.99
N ASN A 367 -2.96 2.82 28.91
CA ASN A 367 -1.84 3.69 28.50
C ASN A 367 -0.53 2.93 28.23
N ILE A 368 -0.61 1.68 27.75
CA ILE A 368 0.54 0.89 27.33
C ILE A 368 0.53 0.82 25.80
N SER A 369 1.47 1.51 25.15
CA SER A 369 1.59 1.56 23.70
C SER A 369 2.82 0.84 23.13
N ASP A 370 3.79 0.46 23.97
CA ASP A 370 4.99 -0.30 23.56
C ASP A 370 4.75 -1.81 23.73
N TYR A 371 4.05 -2.40 22.76
CA TYR A 371 3.81 -3.83 22.68
C TYR A 371 3.96 -4.33 21.24
N TYR A 372 4.15 -5.64 21.12
CA TYR A 372 4.36 -6.31 19.85
C TYR A 372 3.42 -7.49 19.71
N PHE A 373 3.14 -7.91 18.49
CA PHE A 373 2.28 -9.04 18.19
C PHE A 373 3.10 -10.27 17.85
N PHE A 374 2.68 -11.41 18.38
CA PHE A 374 3.06 -12.72 17.84
C PHE A 374 1.85 -13.36 17.16
N ILE A 375 1.91 -13.39 15.83
CA ILE A 375 1.04 -14.15 14.94
C ILE A 375 1.86 -15.27 14.31
N ASP A 376 1.38 -16.51 14.42
CA ASP A 376 2.01 -17.65 13.78
C ASP A 376 2.01 -17.48 12.25
N GLY A 377 3.14 -17.77 11.61
CA GLY A 377 3.36 -17.55 10.17
C GLY A 377 3.88 -16.16 9.77
N LEU A 378 3.86 -15.15 10.66
CA LEU A 378 4.56 -13.88 10.39
C LEU A 378 6.07 -14.01 10.60
N LYS A 379 6.84 -13.21 9.85
CA LYS A 379 8.29 -13.07 10.03
C LYS A 379 8.57 -11.88 10.94
N TYR A 380 9.61 -12.01 11.75
CA TYR A 380 10.04 -10.99 12.70
C TYR A 380 11.50 -10.62 12.45
N THR A 381 11.78 -9.33 12.43
CA THR A 381 13.11 -8.77 12.28
C THR A 381 13.89 -8.94 13.58
N ARG A 382 15.10 -9.48 13.49
CA ARG A 382 16.13 -9.30 14.51
C ARG A 382 17.00 -8.15 14.05
N CYS A 383 16.71 -6.95 14.54
CA CYS A 383 17.57 -5.80 14.29
C CYS A 383 18.94 -6.12 14.92
N LEU A 384 19.95 -6.35 14.09
CA LEU A 384 21.32 -6.36 14.57
C LEU A 384 21.57 -4.97 15.15
N ASN A 385 22.08 -4.90 16.39
CA ASN A 385 22.64 -3.66 16.87
C ASN A 385 23.73 -3.29 15.86
N ASN A 386 23.54 -2.19 15.12
CA ASN A 386 24.64 -1.52 14.44
C ASN A 386 25.56 -0.98 15.53
N THR A 387 26.36 -1.87 16.12
CA THR A 387 27.58 -1.50 16.80
C THR A 387 28.68 -1.48 15.77
N GLU A 388 29.09 -0.24 15.47
CA GLU A 388 30.22 0.24 14.66
C GLU A 388 30.02 0.40 13.15
#